data_AF-A0A413FU21-F1
#
_entry.id   AF-A0A413FU21-F1
#
_cell.length_a   1.000
_cell.length_b   1.000
_cell.length_c   1.000
_cell.angle_alpha   90.00
_cell.angle_beta   90.00
_cell.angle_gamma   90.00
#
_symmetry.space_group_name_H-M   'P 1'
#
loop_
_entity.id
_entity.type
_entity.pdbx_description
1 polymer ?
#
loop_
_entity_poly.entity_id
_entity_poly.type
_entity_poly.pdbx_seq_one_letter_code
_entity_poly.pdbx_strand_id
1 'polypeptide(L)' 'MSKYDDIAQRYADGGVRDDQLDGTGAETGSVYLTRNYVALGAITQEQANAIRAGAVDPETADMLAAINIYEGGE' A
#
# COMPACT_ATOMS: atom_id res chain seq x y z
N MET A 1 10.43 1.54 13.62
CA MET A 1 9.25 1.68 12.74
C MET A 1 9.36 0.66 11.63
N SER A 2 8.29 -0.08 11.37
CA SER A 2 8.24 -0.98 10.22
C SER A 2 8.25 -0.15 8.93
N LYS A 3 8.61 -0.77 7.80
CA LYS A 3 8.51 -0.13 6.49
C LYS A 3 7.05 0.22 6.16
N TYR A 4 6.12 -0.57 6.67
CA TYR A 4 4.68 -0.29 6.64
C TYR A 4 4.35 1.04 7.31
N ASP A 5 4.74 1.24 8.58
CA ASP A 5 4.47 2.47 9.34
C ASP A 5 5.03 3.72 8.65
N ASP A 6 6.25 3.65 8.12
CA ASP A 6 6.88 4.77 7.42
C ASP A 6 6.10 5.13 6.13
N ILE A 7 5.65 4.13 5.37
CA ILE A 7 4.86 4.37 4.15
C ILE A 7 3.46 4.88 4.50
N ALA A 8 2.81 4.32 5.52
CA ALA A 8 1.50 4.76 5.99
C ALA A 8 1.53 6.22 6.49
N GLN A 9 2.55 6.58 7.26
CA GLN A 9 2.72 7.95 7.75
C GLN A 9 3.00 8.93 6.61
N ARG A 10 3.83 8.55 5.63
CA ARG A 10 4.06 9.39 4.44
C ARG A 10 2.83 9.52 3.55
N TYR A 11 1.99 8.49 3.47
CA TYR A 11 0.71 8.56 2.76
C TYR A 11 -0.23 9.55 3.44
N ALA A 12 -0.33 9.51 4.79
CA ALA A 12 -1.10 10.48 5.56
C ALA A 12 -0.57 11.93 5.44
N ASP A 13 0.75 12.10 5.32
CA ASP A 13 1.42 13.40 5.11
C ASP A 13 1.33 13.90 3.65
N GLY A 14 0.85 13.06 2.72
CA GLY A 14 0.77 13.37 1.28
C GLY A 14 2.07 13.19 0.49
N GLY A 15 3.10 12.62 1.13
CA GLY A 15 4.38 12.25 0.52
C GLY A 15 4.36 10.92 -0.24
N VAL A 16 3.31 10.11 -0.08
CA VAL A 16 3.01 8.91 -0.89
C VAL A 16 1.60 9.03 -1.46
N ARG A 17 1.42 8.64 -2.72
CA ARG A 17 0.13 8.68 -3.44
C ARG A 17 -0.37 7.28 -3.78
N ASP A 18 -1.65 7.15 -4.13
CA ASP A 18 -2.27 5.90 -4.59
C ASP A 18 -1.47 5.22 -5.70
N ASP A 19 -0.96 5.97 -6.68
CA ASP A 19 -0.17 5.45 -7.82
C ASP A 19 1.15 4.78 -7.38
N GLN A 20 1.58 5.01 -6.13
CA GLN A 20 2.77 4.37 -5.55
C GLN A 20 2.42 3.12 -4.71
N LEU A 21 1.14 2.83 -4.56
CA LEU A 21 0.57 1.74 -3.75
C LEU A 21 -0.29 0.77 -4.58
N ASP A 22 -0.67 1.12 -5.81
CA ASP A 22 -1.58 0.35 -6.66
C ASP A 22 -0.97 -0.93 -7.30
N GLY A 23 0.29 -1.25 -7.00
CA GLY A 23 1.02 -2.36 -7.63
C GLY A 23 1.38 -2.20 -9.11
N THR A 24 0.85 -1.19 -9.79
CA THR A 24 1.21 -0.89 -11.17
C THR A 24 2.36 0.11 -11.15
N GLY A 25 3.57 -0.39 -11.40
CA GLY A 25 4.78 0.46 -11.42
C GLY A 25 4.57 1.68 -12.31
N ALA A 26 4.79 2.87 -11.76
CA ALA A 26 4.53 4.10 -12.49
C ALA A 26 5.33 4.18 -13.78
N GLU A 27 4.76 4.88 -14.77
CA GLU A 27 5.39 5.10 -16.07
C GLU A 27 6.83 5.63 -15.92
N THR A 28 7.75 5.00 -16.64
CA THR A 28 9.17 5.38 -16.69
C THR A 28 9.32 6.86 -17.06
N GLY A 29 9.84 7.67 -16.13
CA GLY A 29 10.19 9.08 -16.37
C GLY A 29 9.78 10.06 -15.27
N SER A 30 8.85 9.69 -14.39
CA SER A 30 8.43 10.58 -13.31
C SER A 30 9.32 10.43 -12.07
N VAL A 31 10.15 11.44 -11.81
CA VAL A 31 11.11 11.53 -10.68
C VAL A 31 10.41 11.45 -9.31
N TYR A 32 9.11 11.75 -9.24
CA TYR A 32 8.29 11.63 -8.03
C TYR A 32 7.42 10.37 -7.98
N LEU A 33 7.23 9.66 -9.11
CA LEU A 33 6.42 8.45 -9.20
C LEU A 33 7.26 7.16 -9.28
N THR A 34 8.60 7.25 -9.33
CA THR A 34 9.48 6.17 -9.81
C THR A 34 9.47 4.87 -8.99
N ARG A 35 8.76 4.80 -7.85
CA ARG A 35 8.90 3.68 -6.91
C ARG A 35 7.56 3.30 -6.30
N ASN A 36 6.84 2.43 -7.00
CA ASN A 36 5.73 1.70 -6.43
C ASN A 36 6.26 0.75 -5.33
N TYR A 37 5.76 0.92 -4.10
CA TYR A 37 6.28 0.19 -2.94
C TYR A 37 5.95 -1.30 -2.97
N VAL A 38 4.85 -1.68 -3.63
CA VAL A 38 4.49 -3.08 -3.87
C VAL A 38 5.43 -3.70 -4.89
N ALA A 39 5.67 -3.02 -6.01
CA ALA A 39 6.60 -3.49 -7.05
C ALA A 39 8.05 -3.63 -6.54
N LEU A 40 8.43 -2.83 -5.53
CA LEU A 40 9.73 -2.93 -4.85
C LEU A 40 9.79 -4.03 -3.78
N GLY A 41 8.69 -4.74 -3.51
CA GLY A 41 8.59 -5.72 -2.42
C GLY A 41 8.77 -5.09 -1.04
N ALA A 42 8.53 -3.79 -0.90
CA ALA A 42 8.61 -3.10 0.39
C ALA A 42 7.39 -3.39 1.27
N ILE A 43 6.24 -3.63 0.66
CA ILE A 43 4.96 -4.02 1.25
C ILE A 43 4.21 -4.94 0.29
N THR A 44 3.23 -5.69 0.78
CA THR A 44 2.33 -6.47 -0.08
C THR A 44 1.24 -5.59 -0.71
N GLN A 45 0.57 -6.10 -1.75
CA GLN A 45 -0.57 -5.41 -2.35
C GLN A 45 -1.70 -5.17 -1.33
N GLU A 46 -1.90 -6.12 -0.42
CA GLU A 46 -2.89 -6.03 0.65
C GLU A 46 -2.56 -4.91 1.64
N GLN A 47 -1.30 -4.80 2.05
CA GLN A 47 -0.82 -3.70 2.90
C GLN A 47 -0.98 -2.34 2.20
N ALA A 48 -0.69 -2.28 0.91
CA ALA A 48 -0.87 -1.06 0.13
C ALA A 48 -2.34 -0.66 0.02
N ASN A 49 -3.24 -1.63 -0.17
CA ASN A 49 -4.68 -1.40 -0.17
C ASN A 49 -5.20 -0.96 1.21
N ALA A 50 -4.66 -1.52 2.29
CA ALA A 50 -5.01 -1.12 3.65
C ALA A 50 -4.63 0.36 3.92
N ILE A 51 -3.43 0.77 3.51
CA ILE A 51 -2.98 2.17 3.60
C ILE A 51 -3.92 3.08 2.80
N ARG A 52 -4.30 2.69 1.58
CA ARG A 52 -5.24 3.44 0.73
C ARG A 52 -6.65 3.54 1.31
N ALA A 53 -7.10 2.49 2.02
CA ALA A 53 -8.36 2.47 2.75
C ALA A 53 -8.33 3.28 4.06
N GLY A 54 -7.18 3.84 4.43
CA GLY A 54 -7.00 4.61 5.67
C GLY A 54 -6.77 3.75 6.91
N ALA A 55 -6.44 2.47 6.75
CA ALA A 55 -6.05 1.60 7.87
C ALA A 55 -4.61 1.94 8.30
N VAL A 56 -4.49 2.82 9.30
CA VAL A 56 -3.18 3.22 9.86
C VAL A 56 -2.55 2.09 10.67
N ASP A 57 -3.36 1.20 11.24
CA ASP A 57 -2.89 0.07 12.06
C ASP A 57 -2.61 -1.19 11.21
N PRO A 58 -1.44 -1.83 11.40
CA PRO A 58 -1.08 -3.06 10.69
C PRO A 58 -2.00 -4.24 11.06
N GLU A 59 -2.59 -4.25 12.26
CA GLU A 59 -3.56 -5.26 12.70
C GLU A 59 -4.89 -5.11 11.92
N THR A 60 -5.30 -3.89 11.62
CA THR A 60 -6.45 -3.58 10.76
C THR A 60 -6.16 -3.94 9.30
N ALA A 61 -4.93 -3.77 8.84
CA ALA A 61 -4.51 -4.18 7.50
C ALA A 61 -4.57 -5.70 7.31
N ASP A 62 -4.10 -6.46 8.29
CA ASP A 62 -4.15 -7.93 8.28
C ASP A 62 -5.60 -8.45 8.34
N MET A 63 -6.46 -7.80 9.15
CA MET A 63 -7.91 -8.08 9.15
C MET A 63 -8.59 -7.76 7.82
N LEU A 64 -8.29 -6.63 7.18
CA LEU A 64 -8.85 -6.27 5.88
C LEU A 64 -8.36 -7.21 4.77
N ALA A 65 -7.10 -7.61 4.81
CA ALA A 65 -6.53 -8.62 3.93
C ALA A 65 -7.26 -9.97 4.07
N ALA A 66 -7.49 -10.41 5.32
CA ALA A 66 -8.21 -11.64 5.61
C ALA A 66 -9.70 -11.60 5.20
N ILE A 67 -10.36 -10.45 5.32
CA ILE A 67 -11.76 -10.26 4.89
C ILE A 67 -11.88 -10.36 3.36
N ASN A 68 -10.91 -9.81 2.61
CA ASN A 68 -10.93 -9.81 1.14
C ASN A 68 -10.66 -11.18 0.50
N ILE A 69 -10.22 -12.18 1.27
CA ILE A 69 -10.05 -13.57 0.81
C ILE A 69 -11.39 -14.33 0.86
N TYR A 70 -12.38 -13.88 1.64
CA TYR A 70 -13.61 -14.63 1.88
C TYR A 70 -14.76 -14.33 0.89
N GLU A 71 -14.69 -13.27 0.09
CA GLU A 71 -15.74 -12.95 -0.92
C GLU A 71 -15.40 -13.41 -2.36
N GLY A 72 -14.25 -14.05 -2.57
CA GLY A 72 -13.79 -14.51 -3.90
C GLY A 72 -13.85 -16.01 -4.13
N GLY A 73 -14.57 -16.77 -3.29
CA GLY A 73 -14.54 -18.22 -3.31
C GLY A 73 -15.88 -18.87 -3.02
N GLU A 74 -16.85 -18.69 -3.92
CA GLU A 74 -17.79 -19.73 -4.38
C GLU A 74 -18.17 -19.50 -5.85
#